data_AF-A0A3B9K7N7-F1
#
_entry.id   AF-A0A3B9K7N7-F1
#
_cell.length_a   1.000
_cell.length_b   1.000
_cell.length_c   1.000
_cell.angle_alpha   90.00
_cell.angle_beta   90.00
_cell.angle_gamma   90.00
#
_symmetry.space_group_name_H-M   'P 1'
#
loop_
_entity.id
_entity.type
_entity.pdbx_description
1 polymer ?
#
loop_
_entity_poly.entity_id
_entity_poly.type
_entity_poly.pdbx_seq_one_letter_code
_entity_poly.pdbx_strand_id
1 'polypeptide(L)'
;MSDGRCRAWYEGDPILEEYHDHEWCKVSHDDRFQFEMLCLEGASTGLSWKTIMHKRKAYKSAFHDFDIDACAAMTDEELEKILEDRGLIRNRSKIFSVR
;
A
#
# COMPACT_ATOMS: atom_id res chain seq x y z
N MET A 1 33.48 -6.04 -6.24
CA MET A 1 33.38 -4.90 -5.32
C MET A 1 31.89 -4.61 -5.15
N SER A 2 31.28 -4.97 -4.01
CA SER A 2 29.92 -4.54 -3.72
C SER A 2 29.95 -3.02 -3.53
N ASP A 3 29.08 -2.30 -4.23
CA ASP A 3 29.15 -0.84 -4.38
C ASP A 3 28.76 -0.04 -3.13
N GLY A 4 28.81 -0.65 -1.93
CA GLY A 4 28.49 0.01 -0.67
C GLY A 4 27.02 0.46 -0.53
N ARG A 5 26.14 0.14 -1.49
CA ARG A 5 24.72 0.45 -1.39
C ARG A 5 23.98 -0.66 -0.63
N CYS A 6 23.10 -0.27 0.30
CA CYS A 6 22.13 -1.17 0.93
C CYS A 6 21.09 -1.65 -0.11
N ARG A 7 21.48 -2.50 -1.07
CA ARG A 7 20.61 -2.97 -2.17
C ARG A 7 19.69 -4.15 -1.82
N ALA A 8 19.75 -4.70 -0.61
CA ALA A 8 19.22 -6.03 -0.35
C ALA A 8 17.68 -6.18 -0.31
N TRP A 9 16.89 -5.11 -0.13
CA TRP A 9 15.45 -5.26 0.15
C TRP A 9 14.54 -5.21 -1.08
N TYR A 10 15.01 -4.64 -2.20
CA TYR A 10 14.24 -4.48 -3.44
C TYR A 10 14.83 -5.23 -4.64
N GLU A 11 16.12 -5.59 -4.60
CA GLU A 11 16.84 -6.23 -5.71
C GLU A 11 16.23 -7.57 -6.13
N GLY A 12 16.03 -7.76 -7.43
CA GLY A 12 15.46 -8.97 -8.04
C GLY A 12 13.93 -9.04 -8.04
N ASP A 13 13.24 -7.98 -7.58
CA ASP A 13 11.79 -7.86 -7.64
C ASP A 13 11.40 -6.62 -8.47
N PRO A 14 10.92 -6.79 -9.72
CA PRO A 14 10.65 -5.67 -10.62
C PRO A 14 9.67 -4.63 -10.05
N ILE A 15 8.74 -5.04 -9.19
CA ILE A 15 7.79 -4.11 -8.55
C ILE A 15 8.50 -3.24 -7.53
N LEU A 16 9.40 -3.83 -6.74
CA LEU A 16 10.15 -3.09 -5.73
C LEU A 16 11.26 -2.24 -6.34
N GLU A 17 11.90 -2.72 -7.42
CA GLU A 17 12.89 -1.95 -8.19
C GLU A 17 12.24 -0.68 -8.77
N GLU A 18 11.09 -0.82 -9.45
CA GLU A 18 10.34 0.33 -9.98
C GLU A 18 9.94 1.30 -8.86
N TYR A 19 9.34 0.78 -7.78
CA TYR A 19 8.95 1.61 -6.62
C TYR A 19 10.14 2.34 -6.00
N HIS A 20 11.26 1.64 -5.80
CA HIS A 20 12.48 2.22 -5.23
C HIS A 20 13.03 3.34 -6.12
N ASP A 21 13.14 3.07 -7.41
CA ASP A 21 13.78 3.97 -8.36
C ASP A 21 12.90 5.16 -8.72
N HIS A 22 11.58 5.03 -8.63
CA HIS A 22 10.62 6.05 -9.06
C HIS A 22 9.88 6.77 -7.94
N GLU A 23 9.66 6.15 -6.78
CA GLU A 23 8.76 6.67 -5.74
C GLU A 23 9.43 6.78 -4.36
N TRP A 24 10.25 5.81 -3.97
CA TRP A 24 10.82 5.74 -2.62
C TRP A 24 11.77 6.91 -2.33
N CYS A 25 11.56 7.58 -1.19
CA CYS A 25 12.30 8.77 -0.78
C CYS A 25 12.29 9.93 -1.79
N LYS A 26 11.32 9.98 -2.71
CA LYS A 26 11.08 11.13 -3.56
C LYS A 26 10.00 12.01 -2.97
N VAL A 27 10.20 13.33 -3.04
CA VAL A 27 9.22 14.29 -2.55
C VAL A 27 8.00 14.23 -3.46
N SER A 28 6.83 14.02 -2.86
CA SER A 28 5.53 14.14 -3.49
C SER A 28 4.68 15.13 -2.72
N HIS A 29 3.99 16.02 -3.43
CA HIS A 29 3.01 16.97 -2.89
C HIS A 29 1.57 16.59 -3.31
N ASP A 30 1.38 15.36 -3.82
CA ASP A 30 0.06 14.82 -4.13
C ASP A 30 -0.53 14.19 -2.86
N ASP A 31 -1.57 14.80 -2.33
CA ASP A 31 -2.26 14.35 -1.11
C ASP A 31 -2.80 12.93 -1.24
N ARG A 32 -3.29 12.54 -2.43
CA ARG A 32 -3.79 11.18 -2.68
C ARG A 32 -2.67 10.16 -2.56
N PHE A 33 -1.52 10.45 -3.16
CA PHE A 33 -0.34 9.61 -3.04
C PHE A 33 0.13 9.51 -1.59
N GLN A 34 0.20 10.64 -0.87
CA GLN A 34 0.60 10.65 0.54
C GLN A 34 -0.34 9.81 1.41
N PHE A 35 -1.65 9.94 1.20
CA PHE A 35 -2.68 9.16 1.88
C PHE A 35 -2.58 7.66 1.56
N GLU A 36 -2.43 7.30 0.27
CA GLU A 36 -2.16 5.92 -0.15
C GLU A 36 -0.98 5.33 0.62
N MET A 37 0.16 6.02 0.62
CA MET A 37 1.36 5.53 1.28
C MET A 37 1.20 5.40 2.79
N LEU A 38 0.54 6.37 3.44
CA LEU A 38 0.25 6.32 4.88
C LEU A 38 -0.59 5.08 5.24
N CYS A 39 -1.65 4.80 4.47
CA CYS A 39 -2.49 3.63 4.69
C CYS A 39 -1.72 2.32 4.45
N LEU A 40 -0.93 2.25 3.39
CA LEU A 40 -0.13 1.06 3.06
C LEU A 40 0.96 0.77 4.11
N GLU A 41 1.58 1.80 4.67
CA GLU A 41 2.52 1.68 5.80
C GLU A 41 1.84 1.09 7.03
N GLY A 42 0.63 1.56 7.38
CA GLY A 42 -0.18 0.95 8.46
C GLY A 42 -0.51 -0.52 8.19
N ALA A 43 -0.89 -0.84 6.95
CA ALA A 43 -1.15 -2.21 6.51
C ALA A 43 0.08 -3.14 6.61
N SER A 44 1.29 -2.57 6.56
CA SER A 44 2.56 -3.32 6.65
C SER A 44 2.84 -3.91 8.03
N THR A 45 2.17 -3.45 9.10
CA THR A 45 2.45 -3.88 10.49
C THR A 45 2.47 -5.41 10.63
N GLY A 46 3.64 -5.98 10.93
CA GLY A 46 3.83 -7.44 11.06
C GLY A 46 3.98 -8.21 9.74
N LEU A 47 4.21 -7.53 8.62
CA LEU A 47 4.41 -8.09 7.29
C LEU A 47 5.61 -7.42 6.60
N SER A 48 6.11 -8.02 5.51
CA SER A 48 7.15 -7.40 4.69
C SER A 48 6.57 -6.35 3.76
N TRP A 49 7.34 -5.28 3.46
CA TRP A 49 6.95 -4.28 2.47
C TRP A 49 6.71 -4.88 1.08
N LYS A 50 7.48 -5.90 0.70
CA LYS A 50 7.25 -6.74 -0.49
C LYS A 50 5.82 -7.26 -0.57
N THR A 51 5.26 -7.75 0.55
CA THR A 51 3.88 -8.23 0.60
C THR A 51 2.89 -7.12 0.29
N ILE A 52 3.15 -5.90 0.77
CA ILE A 52 2.29 -4.73 0.55
C ILE A 52 2.36 -4.29 -0.90
N MET A 53 3.55 -4.13 -1.47
CA MET A 53 3.73 -3.68 -2.85
C MET A 53 3.12 -4.63 -3.87
N HIS A 54 3.24 -5.94 -3.68
CA HIS A 54 2.57 -6.94 -4.53
C HIS A 54 1.03 -6.92 -4.41
N LYS A 55 0.48 -6.37 -3.33
CA LYS A 55 -0.96 -6.20 -3.11
C LYS A 55 -1.46 -4.78 -3.42
N ARG A 56 -0.57 -3.83 -3.71
CA ARG A 56 -0.88 -2.40 -3.89
C ARG A 56 -1.99 -2.15 -4.91
N LYS A 57 -1.99 -2.89 -6.02
CA LYS A 57 -3.07 -2.81 -7.04
C LYS A 57 -4.44 -3.21 -6.49
N ALA A 58 -4.50 -4.25 -5.65
CA ALA A 58 -5.75 -4.66 -5.01
C ALA A 58 -6.23 -3.60 -4.01
N TYR A 59 -5.30 -3.01 -3.24
CA TYR A 59 -5.60 -1.89 -2.35
C TYR A 59 -6.16 -0.69 -3.11
N LYS A 60 -5.48 -0.23 -4.18
CA LYS A 60 -5.99 0.84 -5.04
C LYS A 60 -7.39 0.54 -5.54
N SER A 61 -7.66 -0.68 -6.01
CA SER A 61 -9.00 -1.05 -6.48
C SER A 61 -10.06 -1.05 -5.37
N ALA A 62 -9.71 -1.52 -4.18
CA ALA A 62 -10.63 -1.66 -3.06
C ALA A 62 -10.97 -0.31 -2.38
N PHE A 63 -10.03 0.63 -2.42
CA PHE A 63 -10.13 1.93 -1.77
C PHE A 63 -10.21 3.08 -2.78
N HIS A 64 -10.84 2.88 -3.94
CA HIS A 64 -11.13 3.95 -4.91
C HIS A 64 -9.89 4.76 -5.36
N ASP A 65 -8.77 4.07 -5.62
CA ASP A 65 -7.44 4.64 -5.89
C ASP A 65 -6.99 5.64 -4.81
N PHE A 66 -7.41 5.39 -3.57
CA PHE A 66 -7.16 6.22 -2.39
C PHE A 66 -7.70 7.65 -2.53
N ASP A 67 -8.79 7.83 -3.27
CA ASP A 67 -9.55 9.07 -3.21
C ASP A 67 -10.08 9.31 -1.80
N ILE A 68 -9.62 10.38 -1.15
CA ILE A 68 -9.81 10.63 0.29
C ILE A 68 -11.30 10.75 0.63
N ASP A 69 -12.06 11.51 -0.16
CA ASP A 69 -13.49 11.70 0.06
C ASP A 69 -14.27 10.40 -0.15
N ALA A 70 -13.93 9.64 -1.20
CA ALA A 70 -14.53 8.32 -1.43
C ALA A 70 -14.22 7.35 -0.28
N CYS A 71 -12.97 7.28 0.19
CA CYS A 71 -12.57 6.45 1.32
C CYS A 71 -13.32 6.82 2.60
N ALA A 72 -13.39 8.12 2.91
CA ALA A 72 -14.11 8.62 4.09
C ALA A 72 -15.61 8.28 4.06
N ALA A 73 -16.20 8.20 2.86
CA ALA A 73 -17.61 7.89 2.67
C ALA A 73 -17.94 6.38 2.66
N MET A 74 -16.94 5.49 2.64
CA MET A 74 -17.17 4.04 2.58
C MET A 74 -17.98 3.57 3.80
N THR A 75 -18.89 2.62 3.60
CA THR A 75 -19.71 2.05 4.67
C THR A 75 -19.08 0.82 5.32
N ASP A 76 -19.57 0.44 6.49
CA ASP A 76 -19.15 -0.79 7.18
C ASP A 76 -19.38 -2.01 6.28
N GLU A 77 -20.52 -2.07 5.58
CA GLU A 77 -20.84 -3.17 4.66
C GLU A 77 -19.85 -3.28 3.50
N GLU A 78 -19.34 -2.15 3.00
CA GLU A 78 -18.31 -2.13 1.95
C GLU A 78 -16.98 -2.67 2.50
N LEU A 79 -16.57 -2.23 3.69
CA LEU A 79 -15.36 -2.73 4.34
C LEU A 79 -15.43 -4.23 4.69
N GLU A 80 -16.61 -4.72 5.07
CA GLU A 80 -16.84 -6.15 5.31
C GLU A 80 -16.71 -6.96 4.02
N LYS A 81 -17.20 -6.45 2.88
CA LYS A 81 -17.00 -7.10 1.58
C LYS A 81 -15.53 -7.14 1.19
N ILE A 82 -14.80 -6.06 1.45
CA ILE A 82 -13.35 -5.97 1.20
C ILE A 82 -12.58 -7.03 1.99
N LEU A 83 -13.02 -7.39 3.20
CA LEU A 83 -12.41 -8.48 3.98
C LEU A 83 -12.51 -9.86 3.32
N GLU A 84 -13.40 -10.05 2.34
CA GLU A 84 -13.52 -11.30 1.60
C GLU A 84 -12.49 -11.42 0.47
N ASP A 85 -11.88 -10.31 0.04
CA ASP A 85 -10.92 -10.29 -1.05
C ASP A 85 -9.57 -10.91 -0.65
N ARG A 86 -9.17 -11.97 -1.34
CA ARG A 86 -7.89 -12.67 -1.15
C ARG A 86 -6.70 -11.86 -1.70
N GLY A 87 -6.96 -10.89 -2.57
CA GLY A 87 -6.01 -9.89 -3.05
C GLY A 87 -5.47 -9.00 -1.93
N LEU A 88 -6.23 -8.82 -0.85
CA LEU A 88 -5.88 -7.93 0.27
C LEU A 88 -5.30 -8.68 1.47
N ILE A 89 -4.93 -7.92 2.50
CA ILE A 89 -4.60 -8.46 3.82
C ILE A 89 -5.90 -8.44 4.63
N ARG A 90 -6.47 -9.62 4.86
CA ARG A 90 -7.77 -9.79 5.52
C ARG A 90 -7.67 -9.62 7.04
N ASN A 91 -7.28 -8.43 7.46
CA ASN A 91 -7.25 -7.99 8.85
C ASN A 91 -8.23 -6.84 9.01
N ARG A 92 -9.24 -7.04 9.86
CA ARG A 92 -10.32 -6.07 10.07
C ARG A 92 -9.80 -4.69 10.44
N SER A 93 -8.95 -4.59 11.47
CA SER A 93 -8.46 -3.30 11.96
C SER A 93 -7.67 -2.54 10.90
N LYS A 94 -6.86 -3.23 10.08
CA LYS A 94 -6.10 -2.61 8.99
C LYS A 94 -6.99 -2.09 7.85
N ILE A 95 -8.06 -2.81 7.53
CA ILE A 95 -9.01 -2.38 6.48
C ILE A 95 -9.85 -1.21 6.99
N PHE A 96 -10.33 -1.28 8.23
CA PHE A 96 -11.16 -0.24 8.82
C PHE A 96 -10.40 1.06 9.10
N SER A 97 -9.08 1.01 9.33
CA SER A 97 -8.27 2.21 9.60
C SER A 97 -8.03 3.12 8.39
N VAL A 98 -8.49 2.73 7.18
CA VAL A 98 -8.34 3.56 5.97
C VAL A 98 -9.32 4.74 5.96
N ARG A 99 -10.45 4.65 6.67
CA ARG A 99 -11.42 5.76 6.81
C ARG A 99 -11.51 6.24 8.25
#